data_AF-A0A2A5SVQ0-F1
#
_entry.id   AF-A0A2A5SVQ0-F1
#
_cell.length_a   1.000
_cell.length_b   1.000
_cell.length_c   1.000
_cell.angle_alpha   90.00
_cell.angle_beta   90.00
_cell.angle_gamma   90.00
#
_symmetry.space_group_name_H-M   'P 1'
#
loop_
_entity.id
_entity.type
_entity.pdbx_description
1 polymer ?
#
loop_
_entity_poly.entity_id
_entity_poly.type
_entity_poly.pdbx_seq_one_letter_code
_entity_poly.pdbx_strand_id
1 'polypeptide(L)' 'MVKKWLSEHEISFNEINIDEQPEFVEKVIEMGFRAAPVITKDDFAFSGFRPSELAKLA' A
#
# COMPACT_ATOMS: atom_id res chain seq x y z
N MET A 1 7.00 8.84 2.09
CA MET A 1 7.53 8.78 0.72
C MET A 1 6.48 8.26 -0.26
N VAL A 2 5.84 7.09 -0.02
CA VAL A 2 4.71 6.58 -0.84
C VAL A 2 3.56 7.60 -0.98
N LYS A 3 3.01 8.08 0.15
CA LYS A 3 1.87 9.01 0.17
C LYS A 3 2.12 10.28 -0.65
N LYS A 4 3.32 10.85 -0.49
CA LYS A 4 3.73 12.08 -1.18
C LYS A 4 3.77 11.87 -2.70
N TRP A 5 4.31 10.75 -3.15
CA TRP A 5 4.32 10.37 -4.56
C TRP A 5 2.89 10.19 -5.11
N LEU A 6 2.01 9.48 -4.39
CA LEU A 6 0.62 9.31 -4.81
C LEU A 6 -0.13 10.64 -4.92
N SER A 7 0.06 11.55 -3.95
CA SER A 7 -0.49 12.90 -4.01
C SER A 7 0.09 13.74 -5.15
N GLU A 8 1.39 13.64 -5.44
CA GLU A 8 2.03 14.35 -6.56
C GLU A 8 1.52 13.87 -7.92
N HIS A 9 1.12 12.60 -8.01
CA HIS A 9 0.54 12.01 -9.22
C HIS A 9 -1.00 12.10 -9.26
N GLU A 10 -1.64 12.82 -8.32
CA GLU A 10 -3.10 12.94 -8.20
C GLU A 10 -3.83 11.58 -8.12
N ILE A 11 -3.14 10.55 -7.62
CA ILE A 11 -3.69 9.20 -7.47
C ILE A 11 -4.48 9.17 -6.17
N SER A 12 -5.76 8.83 -6.26
CA SER A 12 -6.60 8.59 -5.08
C SER A 12 -6.11 7.35 -4.34
N PHE A 13 -5.74 7.52 -3.07
CA PHE A 13 -5.34 6.41 -2.20
C PHE A 13 -6.10 6.48 -0.87
N ASN A 14 -6.38 5.30 -0.31
CA ASN A 14 -6.94 5.21 1.04
C ASN A 14 -5.84 4.80 2.01
N GLU A 15 -5.65 5.59 3.06
CA GLU A 15 -4.74 5.25 4.13
C GLU A 15 -5.47 4.42 5.18
N ILE A 16 -4.99 3.21 5.39
CA ILE A 16 -5.50 2.30 6.41
C ILE A 16 -4.39 2.12 7.44
N ASN A 17 -4.65 2.56 8.67
CA ASN A 17 -3.72 2.40 9.76
C ASN A 17 -3.93 1.04 10.41
N ILE A 18 -2.97 0.13 10.21
CA ILE A 18 -3.01 -1.23 10.76
C ILE A 18 -2.89 -1.27 12.28
N ASP A 19 -2.36 -0.22 12.93
CA ASP A 19 -2.36 -0.08 14.40
C ASP A 19 -3.78 0.17 14.93
N GLU A 20 -4.61 0.88 14.18
CA GLU A 20 -5.99 1.18 14.55
C GLU A 20 -6.97 0.09 14.08
N GLN A 21 -6.63 -0.58 12.97
CA GLN A 21 -7.44 -1.63 12.36
C GLN A 21 -6.64 -2.93 12.24
N PRO A 22 -6.54 -3.72 13.33
CA PRO A 22 -5.80 -4.98 13.33
C PRO A 22 -6.39 -6.03 12.37
N GLU A 23 -7.65 -5.88 11.95
CA GLU A 23 -8.30 -6.73 10.92
C GLU A 23 -7.50 -6.75 9.60
N PHE A 24 -6.82 -5.64 9.27
CA PHE A 24 -6.00 -5.56 8.07
C PHE A 24 -4.61 -6.18 8.28
N VAL A 25 -4.12 -6.29 9.52
CA VAL A 25 -2.85 -6.97 9.81
C VAL A 25 -2.94 -8.43 9.40
N GLU A 26 -4.01 -9.12 9.79
CA GLU A 26 -4.24 -10.51 9.42
C GLU A 26 -4.34 -10.67 7.91
N LYS A 27 -5.10 -9.80 7.24
CA LYS A 27 -5.22 -9.79 5.78
C LYS A 27 -3.88 -9.59 5.07
N VAL A 28 -3.06 -8.66 5.55
CA VAL A 28 -1.73 -8.36 5.00
C VAL A 28 -0.78 -9.55 5.18
N ILE A 29 -0.85 -10.22 6.33
CA ILE A 29 -0.07 -11.43 6.62
C ILE A 29 -0.54 -12.60 5.75
N GLU A 30 -1.84 -12.80 5.58
CA GLU A 30 -2.42 -13.82 4.69
C GLU A 30 -2.02 -13.60 3.23
N MET A 31 -1.93 -12.34 2.80
CA MET A 31 -1.41 -11.97 1.48
C MET A 31 0.10 -12.23 1.33
N GLY A 32 0.79 -12.63 2.39
CA GLY A 32 2.22 -12.95 2.39
C GLY A 32 3.14 -11.74 2.61
N PHE A 33 2.57 -10.57 2.90
CA PHE A 33 3.36 -9.38 3.21
C PHE A 33 3.71 -9.37 4.70
N ARG A 34 5.01 -9.16 4.98
CA ARG A 34 5.55 -9.09 6.35
C ARG A 34 6.16 -7.74 6.70
N ALA A 35 6.07 -6.78 5.79
CA ALA A 35 6.66 -5.46 5.94
C ALA A 35 5.64 -4.38 5.59
N ALA A 36 5.43 -3.44 6.50
CA ALA A 36 4.73 -2.20 6.22
C ALA A 36 5.71 -1.17 5.61
N PRO A 37 5.24 -0.22 4.75
CA PRO A 37 3.87 -0.03 4.30
C PRO A 37 3.46 -1.03 3.21
N VAL A 38 2.19 -1.44 3.19
CA VAL A 38 1.62 -2.30 2.15
C VAL A 38 0.66 -1.49 1.29
N ILE A 39 0.85 -1.56 -0.02
CA ILE A 39 0.04 -0.88 -1.01
C ILE A 39 -0.75 -1.97 -1.74
N THR A 40 -2.06 -1.77 -1.85
CA THR A 40 -2.96 -2.66 -2.58
C THR A 40 -3.71 -1.83 -3.62
N LYS A 41 -3.78 -2.32 -4.86
CA LYS A 41 -4.57 -1.74 -5.95
C LYS A 41 -5.20 -2.86 -6.76
N ASP A 42 -6.52 -2.96 -6.72
CA ASP A 42 -7.34 -3.92 -7.46
C ASP A 42 -6.80 -5.37 -7.37
N ASP A 43 -6.01 -5.78 -8.36
CA ASP A 43 -5.51 -7.14 -8.54
C ASP A 43 -4.07 -7.35 -8.02
N PHE A 44 -3.38 -6.27 -7.65
CA PHE A 44 -1.99 -6.34 -7.20
C PHE A 44 -1.76 -5.67 -5.86
N ALA A 45 -0.84 -6.25 -5.11
CA ALA A 45 -0.42 -5.77 -3.82
C ALA A 45 1.10 -5.89 -3.71
N PHE A 46 1.72 -4.94 -3.05
CA PHE A 46 3.15 -4.98 -2.78
C PHE A 46 3.46 -4.32 -1.45
N SER A 47 4.49 -4.85 -0.78
CA SER A 47 5.05 -4.27 0.43
C SER A 47 6.27 -3.41 0.11
N GLY A 48 6.36 -2.26 0.77
CA GLY A 48 7.48 -1.34 0.73
C GLY A 48 7.31 -0.19 -0.26
N PHE A 49 8.29 0.71 -0.27
CA PHE A 49 8.35 1.83 -1.23
C PHE A 49 9.06 1.38 -2.50
N ARG A 50 8.28 1.09 -3.55
CA ARG A 50 8.80 0.64 -4.85
C ARG A 50 8.41 1.61 -5.96
N PRO A 51 9.29 2.52 -6.41
CA PRO A 51 8.95 3.52 -7.41
C PRO A 51 8.52 2.90 -8.75
N SER A 52 9.08 1.74 -9.13
CA SER A 52 8.69 1.02 -10.35
C SER A 52 7.25 0.47 -10.30
N GLU A 53 6.76 0.08 -9.12
CA GLU A 53 5.37 -0.37 -8.94
C GLU A 53 4.42 0.80 -8.77
N LEU A 54 4.86 1.84 -8.04
CA LEU A 54 4.13 3.10 -7.95
C LEU A 54 3.88 3.70 -9.34
N ALA A 55 4.88 3.69 -10.23
CA ALA A 55 4.72 4.14 -11.60
C ALA A 55 3.67 3.36 -12.42
N LYS A 56 3.32 2.12 -12.02
CA LYS A 56 2.19 1.38 -12.61
C LYS A 56 0.83 1.79 -12.04
N LEU A 57 0.82 2.53 -10.93
CA LEU A 57 -0.41 3.06 -10.33
C LEU A 57 -0.86 4.36 -11.01
N ALA A 58 0.08 5.11 -11.61
CA ALA A 58 -0.14 6.33 -12.40
C ALA A 58 -0.78 6.05 -13.76
#